data_AF-B7J983-F1
#
_entry.id   AF-B7J983-F1
#
_cell.length_a   1.000
_cell.length_b   1.000
_cell.length_c   1.000
_cell.angle_alpha   90.00
_cell.angle_beta   90.00
_cell.angle_gamma   90.00
#
_symmetry.space_group_name_H-M   'P 1'
#
loop_
_entity.id
_entity.type
_entity.pdbx_description
1 polymer ?
#
loop_
_entity_poly.entity_id
_entity_poly.type
_entity_poly.pdbx_seq_one_letter_code
_entity_poly.pdbx_strand_id
1 'polypeptide(L)'
;MDSNDLVESVSKDDRNIAALTHAGGIIFGFIPSLIVYLLKKDSGSAWLVQQSREALNFQITVLIACVVASILSAFLIGLFIFPLIFIGNLIFCVIAAIKASNGEVYHYPLTLRLLS
;
A
#
# COMPACT_ATOMS: atom_id res chain seq x y z
N MET A 1 1.18 31.98 -18.29
CA MET A 1 1.62 30.64 -17.87
C MET A 1 2.21 30.81 -16.49
N ASP A 2 1.53 30.25 -15.50
CA ASP A 2 1.88 30.45 -14.10
C ASP A 2 3.05 29.51 -13.76
N SER A 3 4.00 29.98 -12.96
CA SER A 3 5.20 29.19 -12.58
C SER A 3 4.86 27.90 -11.82
N ASN A 4 3.60 27.71 -11.43
CA ASN A 4 3.04 26.50 -10.83
C ASN A 4 2.82 25.35 -11.82
N ASP A 5 2.83 25.60 -13.13
CA ASP A 5 2.68 24.57 -14.18
C ASP A 5 3.96 23.72 -14.38
N LEU A 6 5.04 23.99 -13.62
CA LEU A 6 6.32 23.28 -13.68
C LEU A 6 6.42 22.09 -12.70
N VAL A 7 5.42 21.88 -11.85
CA VAL A 7 5.25 20.62 -11.12
C VAL A 7 4.35 19.75 -11.98
N GLU A 8 4.91 18.73 -12.63
CA GLU A 8 4.15 17.77 -13.42
C GLU A 8 3.03 17.17 -12.55
N SER A 9 1.81 17.64 -12.75
CA SER A 9 0.68 17.20 -11.94
C SER A 9 0.49 15.70 -12.16
N VAL A 10 0.53 14.90 -11.08
CA VAL A 10 0.35 13.44 -11.17
C VAL A 10 -0.86 13.12 -12.04
N SER A 11 -0.69 12.29 -13.09
CA SER A 11 -1.77 11.95 -14.02
C SER A 11 -2.97 11.33 -13.29
N LYS A 12 -4.19 11.61 -13.75
CA LYS A 12 -5.43 11.02 -13.19
C LYS A 12 -5.40 9.49 -13.24
N ASP A 13 -4.84 8.92 -14.31
CA ASP A 13 -4.74 7.46 -14.45
C ASP A 13 -3.82 6.85 -13.40
N ASP A 14 -2.67 7.49 -13.13
CA ASP A 14 -1.75 7.05 -12.09
C ASP A 14 -2.39 7.12 -10.70
N ARG A 15 -3.15 8.18 -10.41
CA ARG A 15 -3.89 8.31 -9.15
C ARG A 15 -4.91 7.20 -8.98
N ASN A 16 -5.68 6.90 -10.03
CA ASN A 16 -6.68 5.84 -10.01
C ASN A 16 -6.04 4.45 -9.82
N ILE A 17 -4.94 4.17 -10.54
CA ILE A 17 -4.20 2.91 -10.40
C ILE A 17 -3.64 2.79 -8.98
N ALA A 18 -3.02 3.84 -8.45
CA ALA A 18 -2.49 3.84 -7.09
C ALA A 18 -3.60 3.64 -6.04
N ALA A 19 -4.72 4.35 -6.15
CA ALA A 19 -5.85 4.20 -5.24
C ALA A 19 -6.39 2.76 -5.24
N LEU A 20 -6.57 2.16 -6.42
CA LEU A 20 -6.98 0.75 -6.56
C LEU A 20 -5.92 -0.22 -6.03
N THR A 21 -4.63 0.12 -6.17
CA THR A 21 -3.53 -0.67 -5.63
C THR A 21 -3.62 -0.76 -4.11
N HIS A 22 -3.83 0.38 -3.44
CA HIS A 22 -3.98 0.44 -1.98
C HIS A 22 -5.27 -0.24 -1.52
N ALA A 23 -6.41 0.08 -2.15
CA ALA A 23 -7.70 -0.50 -1.78
C ALA A 23 -7.75 -2.02 -2.01
N GLY A 24 -7.17 -2.50 -3.11
CA GLY A 24 -7.07 -3.92 -3.42
C GLY A 24 -6.32 -4.70 -2.35
N GLY A 25 -5.35 -4.08 -1.66
CA GLY A 25 -4.60 -4.70 -0.57
C GLY A 25 -5.45 -5.13 0.62
N ILE A 26 -6.66 -4.56 0.80
CA ILE A 26 -7.57 -4.93 1.88
C ILE A 26 -8.04 -6.38 1.74
N ILE A 27 -8.36 -6.81 0.51
CA ILE A 27 -8.98 -8.11 0.23
C ILE A 27 -7.97 -9.08 -0.36
N PHE A 28 -7.09 -8.60 -1.23
CA PHE A 28 -6.17 -9.44 -2.02
C PHE A 28 -4.73 -9.42 -1.49
N GLY A 29 -4.46 -8.72 -0.39
CA GLY A 29 -3.13 -8.64 0.21
C GLY A 29 -2.11 -8.00 -0.72
N PHE A 30 -0.92 -8.60 -0.83
CA PHE A 30 0.19 -8.02 -1.62
C PHE A 30 0.02 -8.13 -3.14
N ILE A 31 -0.96 -8.89 -3.63
CA ILE A 31 -1.09 -9.22 -5.07
C ILE A 31 -1.31 -7.97 -5.94
N PRO A 32 -2.25 -7.06 -5.65
CA PRO A 32 -2.48 -5.88 -6.51
C PRO A 32 -1.24 -4.99 -6.59
N SER A 33 -0.59 -4.76 -5.45
CA SER A 33 0.64 -3.98 -5.37
C SER A 33 1.81 -4.63 -6.09
N LEU A 34 1.93 -5.96 -6.04
CA LEU A 34 2.97 -6.69 -6.75
C LEU A 34 2.77 -6.60 -8.27
N ILE A 35 1.54 -6.80 -8.75
CA ILE A 35 1.21 -6.68 -10.18
C ILE A 35 1.54 -5.28 -10.68
N VAL A 36 1.05 -4.25 -10.00
CA VAL A 36 1.25 -2.86 -10.43
C VAL A 36 2.74 -2.49 -10.39
N TYR A 37 3.44 -2.87 -9.32
CA TYR A 37 4.88 -2.65 -9.20
C TYR A 37 5.65 -3.31 -10.35
N LEU A 38 5.40 -4.59 -10.65
CA LEU A 38 6.13 -5.31 -11.71
C LEU A 38 5.82 -4.77 -13.12
N LEU A 39 4.58 -4.37 -13.38
CA LEU A 39 4.19 -3.81 -14.68
C LEU A 39 4.71 -2.38 -14.89
N LYS A 40 4.84 -1.61 -13.81
CA LYS A 40 5.18 -0.18 -13.89
C LYS A 40 6.62 0.15 -13.50
N LYS A 41 7.38 -0.75 -12.88
CA LYS A 41 8.74 -0.46 -12.36
C LYS A 41 9.71 0.11 -13.39
N ASP A 42 9.59 -0.27 -14.67
CA ASP A 42 10.54 0.15 -15.71
C ASP A 42 9.99 1.28 -16.62
N SER A 43 8.67 1.51 -16.61
CA SER A 43 7.99 2.38 -17.61
C SER A 43 6.92 3.32 -17.04
N GLY A 44 6.52 3.14 -15.78
CA GLY A 44 5.54 3.99 -15.09
C GLY A 44 6.17 5.26 -14.53
N SER A 45 5.31 6.21 -14.13
CA SER A 45 5.77 7.42 -13.46
C SER A 45 6.45 7.07 -12.13
N ALA A 46 7.47 7.86 -11.76
CA ALA A 46 8.19 7.67 -10.50
C ALA A 46 7.24 7.68 -9.28
N TRP A 47 6.20 8.51 -9.34
CA TRP A 47 5.16 8.58 -8.30
C TRP A 47 4.35 7.28 -8.20
N LEU A 48 3.89 6.71 -9.32
CA LEU A 48 3.11 5.46 -9.30
C LEU A 48 3.97 4.26 -8.87
N VAL A 49 5.23 4.21 -9.31
CA VAL A 49 6.18 3.18 -8.87
C VAL A 49 6.42 3.29 -7.37
N GLN A 50 6.55 4.51 -6.83
CA GLN A 50 6.66 4.73 -5.39
C GLN A 50 5.42 4.26 -4.62
N GLN A 51 4.20 4.59 -5.08
CA GLN A 51 2.96 4.17 -4.41
C GLN A 51 2.79 2.64 -4.41
N SER A 52 3.03 2.00 -5.56
CA SER A 52 2.93 0.54 -5.69
C SER A 52 3.98 -0.19 -4.85
N ARG A 53 5.22 0.33 -4.78
CA ARG A 53 6.27 -0.20 -3.91
C ARG A 53 5.96 -0.05 -2.43
N GLU A 54 5.46 1.12 -2.02
CA GLU A 54 5.07 1.36 -0.62
C GLU A 54 3.89 0.45 -0.22
N ALA A 55 2.88 0.31 -1.08
CA ALA A 55 1.77 -0.62 -0.87
C ALA A 55 2.26 -2.07 -0.74
N LEU A 56 3.19 -2.49 -1.60
CA LEU A 56 3.77 -3.83 -1.58
C LEU A 56 4.54 -4.09 -0.27
N ASN A 57 5.39 -3.16 0.14
CA ASN A 57 6.11 -3.21 1.41
C ASN A 57 5.15 -3.32 2.62
N PHE A 58 4.06 -2.54 2.63
CA PHE A 58 3.07 -2.61 3.70
C PHE A 58 2.34 -3.96 3.72
N GLN A 59 1.92 -4.47 2.56
CA GLN A 59 1.22 -5.75 2.51
C GLN A 59 2.11 -6.93 2.90
N ILE A 60 3.42 -6.88 2.58
CA ILE A 60 4.39 -7.84 3.11
C ILE A 60 4.52 -7.70 4.63
N THR A 61 4.51 -6.47 5.16
CA THR A 61 4.52 -6.23 6.61
C THR A 61 3.30 -6.84 7.30
N VAL A 62 2.11 -6.66 6.73
CA VAL A 62 0.86 -7.28 7.22
C VAL A 62 0.94 -8.81 7.15
N LEU A 63 1.48 -9.36 6.06
CA LEU A 63 1.68 -10.81 5.92
C LEU A 63 2.61 -11.37 7.01
N ILE A 64 3.72 -10.68 7.30
CA ILE A 64 4.63 -11.06 8.39
C ILE A 64 3.90 -11.01 9.74
N ALA A 65 3.12 -9.96 10.00
CA ALA A 65 2.33 -9.84 11.22
C ALA A 65 1.32 -11.00 11.36
N CYS A 66 0.66 -11.41 10.26
CA CYS A 66 -0.23 -12.58 10.24
C CYS A 66 0.50 -13.89 10.54
N VAL A 67 1.72 -14.08 10.02
CA VAL A 67 2.55 -15.26 10.32
C VAL A 67 2.96 -15.29 11.79
N VAL A 68 3.33 -14.13 12.37
CA VAL A 68 3.63 -14.04 13.81
C VAL A 68 2.37 -14.36 14.64
N ALA A 69 1.22 -13.79 14.27
CA ALA A 69 -0.05 -14.05 14.95
C ALA A 69 -0.48 -15.53 14.86
N SER A 70 -0.22 -16.22 13.73
CA SER A 70 -0.55 -17.64 13.59
C SER A 70 0.31 -18.51 14.52
N ILE A 71 1.60 -18.21 14.67
CA ILE A 71 2.48 -18.89 15.62
C ILE A 71 1.98 -18.67 17.07
N LEU A 72 1.63 -17.42 17.42
CA LEU A 72 1.09 -17.08 18.75
C LEU A 72 -0.30 -17.66 19.01
N SER A 73 -1.02 -18.11 17.98
CA SER A 73 -2.34 -18.73 18.13
C SER A 73 -2.27 -20.08 18.82
N ALA A 74 -1.10 -20.75 18.82
CA ALA A 74 -0.85 -21.93 19.63
C ALA A 74 -1.10 -21.69 21.14
N PHE A 75 -1.00 -20.44 21.59
CA PHE A 75 -1.26 -20.01 22.96
C PHE A 75 -2.60 -19.29 23.13
N LEU A 76 -3.53 -19.40 22.16
CA LEU A 76 -4.82 -18.70 22.07
C LEU A 76 -4.75 -17.17 21.96
N ILE A 77 -3.61 -16.54 22.30
CA ILE A 77 -3.39 -15.08 22.21
C ILE A 77 -3.47 -14.60 20.76
N GLY A 78 -2.94 -15.39 19.81
CA GLY A 78 -2.94 -15.02 18.40
C GLY A 78 -4.33 -14.81 17.80
N LEU A 79 -5.37 -15.47 18.33
CA LEU A 79 -6.76 -15.28 17.86
C LEU A 79 -7.25 -13.84 18.05
N PHE A 80 -6.80 -13.16 19.11
CA PHE A 80 -7.17 -11.76 19.38
C PHE A 80 -6.33 -10.76 18.57
N ILE A 81 -5.18 -11.18 18.05
CA ILE A 81 -4.28 -10.32 17.27
C ILE A 81 -4.76 -10.18 15.82
N PHE A 82 -5.29 -11.25 15.21
CA PHE A 82 -5.82 -11.21 13.84
C PHE A 82 -6.82 -10.09 13.56
N PRO A 83 -7.89 -9.87 14.37
CA PRO A 83 -8.82 -8.77 14.12
C PRO A 83 -8.14 -7.40 14.23
N LEU A 84 -7.16 -7.22 15.13
CA LEU A 84 -6.40 -5.97 15.24
C LEU A 84 -5.57 -5.70 13.98
N ILE A 85 -4.90 -6.73 13.45
CA ILE A 85 -4.15 -6.63 12.18
C ILE A 85 -5.10 -6.27 11.04
N PHE A 86 -6.25 -6.94 10.94
CA PHE A 86 -7.22 -6.69 9.88
C PHE A 86 -7.78 -5.26 9.93
N ILE A 87 -8.15 -4.78 11.12
CA ILE A 87 -8.64 -3.41 11.31
C ILE A 87 -7.56 -2.38 10.96
N GLY A 88 -6.30 -2.61 11.38
CA GLY A 88 -5.18 -1.76 11.01
C GLY A 88 -4.93 -1.72 9.50
N ASN A 89 -4.93 -2.88 8.84
CA ASN A 89 -4.81 -2.99 7.39
C ASN A 89 -5.92 -2.22 6.66
N LEU A 90 -7.17 -2.39 7.10
CA LEU A 90 -8.32 -1.70 6.54
C LEU A 90 -8.17 -0.18 6.65
N ILE A 91 -7.91 0.34 7.85
CA ILE A 91 -7.81 1.78 8.10
C ILE A 91 -6.70 2.39 7.25
N PHE A 92 -5.49 1.81 7.28
CA PHE A 92 -4.36 2.39 6.56
C PHE A 92 -4.51 2.29 5.05
N CYS A 93 -5.07 1.20 4.51
CA CYS A 93 -5.32 1.10 3.07
C CYS A 93 -6.38 2.08 2.58
N VAL A 94 -7.44 2.32 3.36
CA VAL A 94 -8.46 3.32 3.01
C VAL A 94 -7.86 4.72 2.99
N ILE A 95 -7.07 5.10 4.00
CA ILE A 95 -6.39 6.40 4.03
C ILE A 95 -5.43 6.53 2.84
N ALA A 96 -4.63 5.50 2.57
CA ALA A 96 -3.69 5.48 1.45
C ALA A 96 -4.42 5.63 0.11
N ALA A 97 -5.54 4.93 -0.09
CA ALA A 97 -6.34 5.01 -1.31
C ALA A 97 -6.93 6.42 -1.52
N ILE A 98 -7.47 7.04 -0.46
CA ILE A 98 -7.99 8.41 -0.51
C ILE A 98 -6.86 9.39 -0.86
N LYS A 99 -5.72 9.32 -0.19
CA LYS A 99 -4.57 10.20 -0.46
C LYS A 99 -4.01 10.00 -1.87
N ALA A 100 -3.87 8.76 -2.32
CA ALA A 100 -3.44 8.46 -3.68
C ALA A 100 -4.41 9.02 -4.73
N SER A 101 -5.72 8.98 -4.47
CA SER A 101 -6.71 9.58 -5.37
C SER A 101 -6.57 11.11 -5.49
N ASN A 102 -6.11 11.78 -4.43
CA ASN A 102 -5.77 13.20 -4.43
C ASN A 102 -4.40 13.50 -5.08
N GLY A 103 -3.61 12.48 -5.41
CA GLY A 103 -2.23 12.63 -5.88
C GLY A 103 -1.22 12.89 -4.76
N GLU A 104 -1.62 12.68 -3.50
CA GLU A 104 -0.74 12.80 -2.34
C GLU A 104 0.05 11.51 -2.11
N VAL A 105 1.29 11.64 -1.66
CA VAL A 105 2.09 10.51 -1.23
C VAL A 105 1.69 10.12 0.19
N TYR A 106 1.27 8.87 0.37
CA TYR A 106 1.07 8.30 1.70
C TYR A 106 2.19 7.33 2.06
N HIS A 107 2.75 7.49 3.25
CA HIS A 107 3.67 6.52 3.83
C HIS A 107 2.93 5.78 4.94
N TYR A 108 2.89 4.45 4.81
CA TYR A 108 2.21 3.64 5.78
C TYR A 108 3.01 3.63 7.10
N PRO A 109 2.36 3.88 8.24
CA PRO A 109 3.01 3.73 9.53
C PRO A 109 3.33 2.24 9.76
N LEU A 110 4.46 1.97 10.41
CA LEU A 110 4.93 0.62 10.74
C LEU A 110 5.33 -0.27 9.55
N THR A 111 5.40 0.27 8.33
CA THR A 111 5.85 -0.48 7.15
C THR A 111 7.35 -0.79 7.18
N LEU A 112 7.68 -2.05 6.93
CA LEU A 112 9.03 -2.48 6.61
C LEU A 112 9.34 -2.17 5.13
N ARG A 113 10.24 -1.22 4.88
CA ARG A 113 10.65 -0.83 3.52
C ARG A 113 11.73 -1.77 2.98
N LEU A 114 11.30 -2.96 2.57
CA LEU A 114 12.18 -4.02 2.07
C LEU A 114 12.67 -3.73 0.64
N LEU A 115 11.81 -3.10 -0.16
CA LEU A 115 12.13 -2.61 -1.50
C LEU A 115 12.43 -1.10 -1.43
N SER A 116 13.62 -0.68 -1.89
CA SER A 116 14.06 0.74 -1.96
C SER A 116 13.91 1.32 -3.36
#